data_AF-A0A3P6UCS9-F1
#
_entry.id   AF-A0A3P6UCS9-F1
#
_cell.length_a   1.000
_cell.length_b   1.000
_cell.length_c   1.000
_cell.angle_alpha   90.00
_cell.angle_beta   90.00
_cell.angle_gamma   90.00
#
_symmetry.space_group_name_H-M   'P 1'
#
loop_
_entity.id
_entity.type
_entity.pdbx_description
1 polymer ?
#
loop_
_entity_poly.entity_id
_entity_poly.type
_entity_poly.pdbx_seq_one_letter_code
_entity_poly.pdbx_strand_id
1 'polypeptide(L)'
;MSLNSSPETPGGSRESKNSPDSTDRKKATHLRCERQRREAINIGYQELKELLPPSFSPIGCKTTNAAILFRAADYLNQLKKEEGDLNETILQLTAQVSALELIAKQYESMAIQAFLDSCFASFRRQVNVSSLQSVIETLLPWVEILDYDKISRDTLDAVYKC
;
A
#
# COMPACT_ATOMS: atom_id res chain seq x y z
N MET A 1 32.17 -79.71 -17.16
CA MET A 1 30.78 -80.08 -16.82
C MET A 1 30.23 -78.89 -16.03
N SER A 2 29.27 -78.07 -16.48
CA SER A 2 28.19 -78.27 -17.44
C SER A 2 27.70 -76.92 -18.00
N LEU A 3 27.54 -76.91 -19.32
CA LEU A 3 26.55 -76.24 -20.18
C LEU A 3 26.10 -74.79 -19.92
N ASN A 4 26.62 -73.93 -20.81
CA ASN A 4 26.03 -72.73 -21.40
C ASN A 4 24.66 -73.01 -22.06
N SER A 5 23.67 -72.15 -21.81
CA SER A 5 22.43 -72.06 -22.61
C SER A 5 21.89 -70.62 -22.63
N SER A 6 22.11 -69.94 -23.75
CA SER A 6 21.39 -68.74 -24.17
C SER A 6 19.90 -69.03 -24.41
N PRO A 7 19.02 -68.02 -24.33
CA PRO A 7 17.86 -67.94 -25.20
C PRO A 7 18.11 -66.84 -26.24
N GLU A 8 18.40 -67.27 -27.47
CA GLU A 8 18.12 -66.46 -28.64
C GLU A 8 16.60 -66.24 -28.69
N THR A 9 16.15 -64.99 -28.68
CA THR A 9 14.81 -64.65 -29.18
C THR A 9 14.98 -64.08 -30.58
N PRO A 10 14.49 -64.80 -31.60
CA PRO A 10 14.65 -64.37 -32.99
C PRO A 10 13.63 -63.29 -33.33
N GLY A 11 14.07 -62.38 -34.19
CA GLY A 11 13.19 -61.81 -35.20
C GLY A 11 12.35 -60.65 -34.72
N GLY A 12 12.85 -59.45 -35.00
CA GLY A 12 11.99 -58.29 -35.07
C GLY A 12 10.86 -58.55 -36.06
N SER A 13 9.63 -58.27 -35.64
CA SER A 13 8.61 -57.77 -36.55
C SER A 13 8.18 -56.40 -36.05
N ARG A 14 8.88 -55.37 -36.57
CA ARG A 14 8.34 -54.02 -36.70
C ARG A 14 7.28 -54.08 -37.80
N GLU A 15 6.15 -54.72 -37.54
CA GLU A 15 4.99 -54.68 -38.44
C GLU A 15 4.00 -53.66 -37.93
N SER A 16 4.17 -52.47 -38.49
CA SER A 16 3.21 -51.39 -38.63
C SER A 16 1.80 -51.91 -38.95
N LYS A 17 1.03 -52.30 -37.94
CA LYS A 17 -0.43 -52.35 -38.02
C LYS A 17 -0.97 -50.95 -37.76
N ASN A 18 -0.70 -50.02 -38.69
CA ASN A 18 -1.53 -48.84 -38.86
C ASN A 18 -2.83 -49.31 -39.53
N SER A 19 -3.75 -49.85 -38.72
CA SER A 19 -5.13 -49.99 -39.18
C SER A 19 -5.68 -48.58 -39.42
N PRO A 20 -6.37 -48.32 -40.54
CA PRO A 20 -6.89 -46.99 -40.87
C PRO A 20 -7.74 -46.41 -39.70
N ASP A 21 -8.51 -47.27 -39.03
CA ASP A 21 -9.33 -46.97 -37.87
C ASP A 21 -8.54 -46.42 -36.64
N SER A 22 -7.33 -46.94 -36.37
CA SER A 22 -6.47 -46.45 -35.28
C SER A 22 -5.98 -45.02 -35.54
N THR A 23 -5.67 -44.70 -36.80
CA THR A 23 -5.24 -43.36 -37.18
C THR A 23 -6.39 -42.36 -37.12
N ASP A 24 -7.61 -42.76 -37.49
CA ASP A 24 -8.77 -41.88 -37.46
C ASP A 24 -9.25 -41.61 -36.03
N ARG A 25 -9.15 -42.60 -35.12
CA ARG A 25 -9.42 -42.39 -33.69
C ARG A 25 -8.41 -41.41 -33.05
N LYS A 26 -7.14 -41.49 -33.45
CA LYS A 26 -6.10 -40.54 -33.01
C LYS A 26 -6.36 -39.13 -33.55
N LYS A 27 -6.73 -38.99 -34.83
CA LYS A 27 -7.10 -37.70 -35.44
C LYS A 27 -8.33 -37.08 -34.77
N ALA A 28 -9.36 -37.88 -34.49
CA ALA A 28 -10.58 -37.41 -33.81
C ALA A 28 -10.28 -36.91 -32.39
N THR A 29 -9.47 -37.67 -31.64
CA THR A 29 -9.02 -37.25 -30.30
C THR A 29 -8.21 -35.96 -30.36
N HIS A 30 -7.23 -35.88 -31.28
CA HIS A 30 -6.42 -34.67 -31.47
C HIS A 30 -7.28 -33.44 -31.79
N LEU A 31 -8.26 -33.59 -32.70
CA LEU A 31 -9.17 -32.50 -33.06
C LEU A 31 -10.04 -32.06 -31.87
N ARG A 32 -10.50 -33.00 -31.04
CA ARG A 32 -11.24 -32.69 -29.81
C ARG A 32 -10.37 -31.90 -28.82
N CYS A 33 -9.15 -32.36 -28.58
CA CYS A 33 -8.20 -31.66 -27.70
C CYS A 33 -7.88 -30.26 -28.21
N GLU A 34 -7.64 -30.09 -29.52
CA GLU A 34 -7.35 -28.77 -30.10
C GLU A 34 -8.57 -27.82 -30.03
N ARG A 35 -9.79 -28.34 -30.21
CA ARG A 35 -11.01 -27.53 -29.99
C ARG A 35 -11.11 -27.03 -28.56
N GLN A 36 -10.93 -27.92 -27.58
CA GLN A 36 -10.96 -27.55 -26.17
C GLN A 36 -9.87 -26.52 -25.84
N ARG A 37 -8.66 -26.68 -26.38
CA ARG A 37 -7.58 -25.70 -26.20
C ARG A 37 -7.96 -24.32 -26.76
N ARG A 38 -8.56 -24.27 -27.95
CA ARG A 38 -9.01 -23.02 -28.57
C ARG A 38 -10.14 -22.36 -27.80
N GLU A 39 -11.08 -23.16 -27.28
CA GLU A 39 -12.19 -22.66 -26.47
C GLU A 39 -11.68 -22.03 -25.18
N ALA A 40 -10.74 -22.69 -24.47
CA ALA A 40 -10.10 -22.11 -23.29
C ALA A 40 -9.38 -20.78 -23.59
N ILE A 41 -8.69 -20.68 -24.72
CA ILE A 41 -8.04 -19.44 -25.15
C ILE A 41 -9.08 -18.35 -25.44
N ASN A 42 -10.18 -18.68 -26.13
CA ASN A 42 -11.23 -17.71 -26.44
C ASN A 42 -11.92 -17.18 -25.17
N ILE A 43 -12.13 -18.05 -24.17
CA ILE A 43 -12.63 -17.64 -22.85
C ILE A 43 -11.67 -16.63 -22.21
N GLY A 44 -10.36 -16.93 -22.19
CA GLY A 44 -9.36 -16.00 -21.64
C GLY A 44 -9.34 -14.63 -22.33
N TYR A 45 -9.55 -14.56 -23.65
CA TYR A 45 -9.71 -13.27 -24.35
C TYR A 45 -10.95 -12.50 -23.93
N GLN A 46 -12.06 -13.21 -23.68
CA GLN A 46 -13.32 -12.59 -23.27
C GLN A 46 -13.21 -12.06 -21.82
N GLU A 47 -12.65 -12.83 -20.91
CA GLU A 47 -12.35 -12.41 -19.54
C GLU A 47 -11.42 -11.20 -19.51
N LEU A 48 -10.32 -11.25 -20.29
CA LEU A 48 -9.39 -10.12 -20.38
C LEU A 48 -10.10 -8.86 -20.88
N LYS A 49 -10.94 -8.98 -21.91
CA LYS A 49 -11.69 -7.85 -22.47
C LYS A 49 -12.64 -7.20 -21.45
N GLU A 50 -13.24 -7.99 -20.55
CA GLU A 50 -14.15 -7.49 -19.51
C GLU A 50 -13.43 -6.71 -18.41
N LEU A 51 -12.15 -7.02 -18.15
CA LEU A 51 -11.30 -6.28 -17.21
C LEU A 51 -10.80 -4.94 -17.77
N LEU A 52 -10.82 -4.76 -19.09
CA LEU A 52 -10.34 -3.53 -19.71
C LEU A 52 -11.37 -2.41 -19.60
N PRO A 53 -10.94 -1.16 -19.32
CA PRO A 53 -11.85 -0.04 -19.26
C PRO A 53 -12.59 0.17 -20.59
N PRO A 54 -13.90 0.51 -20.57
CA PRO A 54 -14.70 0.75 -21.77
C PRO A 54 -14.13 1.88 -22.65
N SER A 55 -13.39 2.81 -22.05
CA SER A 55 -12.71 3.93 -22.73
C SER A 55 -11.68 3.49 -23.77
N PHE A 56 -11.13 2.28 -23.67
CA PHE A 56 -10.20 1.73 -24.66
C PHE A 56 -10.92 1.03 -25.82
N SER A 57 -12.26 0.95 -25.82
CA SER A 57 -13.00 0.32 -26.91
C SER A 57 -13.40 1.29 -28.04
N PRO A 58 -13.03 1.00 -29.30
CA PRO A 58 -13.47 1.77 -30.44
C PRO A 58 -14.97 1.54 -30.61
N ILE A 59 -15.70 2.64 -30.67
CA ILE A 59 -17.15 2.63 -30.86
C ILE A 59 -17.47 1.97 -32.20
N GLY A 60 -18.29 0.91 -32.18
CA GLY A 60 -18.90 0.34 -33.37
C GLY A 60 -18.09 -0.72 -34.14
N CYS A 61 -16.90 -1.15 -33.68
CA CYS A 61 -16.13 -2.21 -34.35
C CYS A 61 -15.86 -3.43 -33.45
N LYS A 62 -15.88 -4.63 -34.04
CA LYS A 62 -15.54 -5.89 -33.34
C LYS A 62 -14.08 -5.83 -32.90
N THR A 63 -13.84 -5.82 -31.59
CA THR A 63 -12.48 -5.87 -31.05
C THR A 63 -11.77 -7.17 -31.47
N THR A 64 -10.65 -7.05 -32.19
CA THR A 64 -9.82 -8.18 -32.60
C THR A 64 -8.96 -8.67 -31.42
N ASN A 65 -8.53 -9.94 -31.44
CA ASN A 65 -7.64 -10.49 -30.40
C ASN A 65 -6.37 -9.66 -30.23
N ALA A 66 -5.78 -9.18 -31.32
CA ALA A 66 -4.62 -8.29 -31.27
C ALA A 66 -4.94 -6.98 -30.52
N ALA A 67 -6.10 -6.36 -30.80
CA ALA A 67 -6.50 -5.14 -30.12
C ALA A 67 -6.76 -5.35 -28.62
N ILE A 68 -7.26 -6.52 -28.19
CA ILE A 68 -7.40 -6.86 -26.77
C ILE A 68 -6.03 -6.87 -26.09
N LEU A 69 -5.04 -7.53 -26.69
CA LEU A 69 -3.69 -7.62 -26.12
C LEU A 69 -3.01 -6.26 -26.03
N PHE A 70 -3.08 -5.44 -27.08
CA PHE A 70 -2.48 -4.10 -27.06
C PHE A 70 -3.08 -3.23 -25.96
N ARG A 71 -4.41 -3.21 -25.84
CA ARG A 71 -5.09 -2.44 -24.78
C ARG A 71 -4.76 -2.95 -23.39
N ALA A 72 -4.62 -4.26 -23.22
CA ALA A 72 -4.21 -4.81 -21.94
C ALA A 72 -2.80 -4.38 -21.56
N ALA A 73 -1.87 -4.34 -22.51
CA ALA A 73 -0.52 -3.84 -22.28
C ALA A 73 -0.54 -2.34 -21.92
N ASP A 74 -1.29 -1.53 -22.68
CA ASP A 74 -1.42 -0.09 -22.43
C ASP A 74 -2.05 0.18 -21.06
N TYR A 75 -3.12 -0.52 -20.72
CA TYR A 75 -3.80 -0.38 -19.43
C TYR A 75 -2.90 -0.81 -18.27
N LEU A 76 -2.14 -1.89 -18.41
CA LEU A 76 -1.18 -2.31 -17.40
C LEU A 76 -0.09 -1.25 -17.16
N ASN A 77 0.40 -0.62 -18.24
CA ASN A 77 1.40 0.45 -18.13
C ASN A 77 0.80 1.70 -17.47
N GLN A 78 -0.44 2.04 -17.81
CA GLN A 78 -1.16 3.15 -17.19
C GLN A 78 -1.36 2.90 -15.69
N LEU A 79 -1.81 1.71 -15.28
CA LEU A 79 -1.97 1.35 -13.87
C LEU A 79 -0.66 1.44 -13.10
N LYS A 80 0.45 0.93 -13.66
CA LYS A 80 1.77 1.03 -13.03
C LYS A 80 2.22 2.48 -12.84
N LYS A 81 1.91 3.34 -13.81
CA LYS A 81 2.21 4.77 -13.72
C LYS A 81 1.37 5.43 -12.62
N GLU A 82 0.07 5.18 -12.62
CA GLU A 82 -0.85 5.71 -11.60
C GLU A 82 -0.49 5.24 -10.18
N GLU A 83 -0.08 3.98 -10.03
CA GLU A 83 0.45 3.44 -8.77
C GLU A 83 1.69 4.21 -8.30
N GLY A 84 2.62 4.50 -9.22
CA GLY A 84 3.80 5.31 -8.93
C GLY A 84 3.45 6.74 -8.49
N ASP A 85 2.61 7.42 -9.27
CA ASP A 85 2.17 8.79 -8.99
C ASP A 85 1.42 8.90 -7.64
N LEU A 86 0.58 7.91 -7.32
CA LEU A 86 -0.14 7.84 -6.06
C LEU A 86 0.81 7.59 -4.88
N ASN A 87 1.81 6.72 -5.05
CA ASN A 87 2.80 6.45 -4.02
C ASN A 87 3.66 7.69 -3.72
N GLU A 88 4.07 8.44 -4.75
CA GLU A 88 4.75 9.73 -4.56
C GLU A 88 3.87 10.74 -3.80
N THR A 89 2.59 10.81 -4.13
CA THR A 89 1.62 11.67 -3.43
C THR A 89 1.48 11.28 -1.96
N ILE A 90 1.39 9.99 -1.66
CA ILE A 90 1.33 9.47 -0.28
C ILE A 90 2.59 9.88 0.49
N LEU A 91 3.78 9.74 -0.09
CA LEU A 91 5.03 10.15 0.54
C LEU A 91 5.05 11.65 0.85
N GLN A 92 4.60 12.49 -0.10
CA GLN A 92 4.52 13.93 0.08
C GLN A 92 3.53 14.33 1.19
N LEU A 93 2.34 13.72 1.21
CA LEU A 93 1.33 13.99 2.23
C LEU A 93 1.80 13.54 3.61
N THR A 94 2.44 12.37 3.70
CA THR A 94 3.01 11.87 4.95
C THR A 94 4.07 12.84 5.49
N ALA A 95 4.97 13.33 4.63
CA ALA A 95 5.98 14.32 5.03
C ALA A 95 5.35 15.63 5.52
N GLN A 96 4.29 16.11 4.86
CA GLN A 96 3.55 17.30 5.30
C GLN A 96 2.89 17.10 6.66
N VAL A 97 2.25 15.96 6.89
CA VAL A 97 1.64 15.64 8.19
C VAL A 97 2.71 15.62 9.28
N SER A 98 3.84 14.92 9.05
CA SER A 98 4.94 14.88 10.02
C SER A 98 5.51 16.27 10.32
N ALA A 99 5.63 17.14 9.31
CA ALA A 99 6.09 18.51 9.52
C ALA A 99 5.10 19.33 10.35
N LEU A 100 3.80 19.23 10.07
CA LEU A 100 2.75 19.91 10.83
C LEU A 100 2.66 19.40 12.28
N GLU A 101 2.79 18.10 12.50
CA GLU A 101 2.84 17.52 13.84
C GLU A 101 4.07 18.01 14.63
N LEU A 102 5.22 18.12 13.98
CA LEU A 102 6.42 18.68 14.61
C LEU A 102 6.18 20.14 15.02
N ILE A 103 5.62 20.95 14.11
CA ILE A 103 5.30 22.36 14.38
C ILE A 103 4.32 22.46 15.56
N ALA A 104 3.23 21.68 15.57
CA ALA A 104 2.27 21.68 16.66
C ALA A 104 2.92 21.33 18.01
N LYS A 105 3.76 20.28 18.04
CA LYS A 105 4.52 19.90 19.24
C LYS A 105 5.44 21.01 19.73
N GLN A 106 6.09 21.75 18.82
CA GLN A 106 6.92 22.89 19.20
C GLN A 106 6.07 24.00 19.84
N TYR A 107 4.92 24.34 19.26
CA TYR A 107 4.02 25.34 19.84
C TYR A 107 3.47 24.92 21.22
N GLU A 108 3.10 23.66 21.40
CA GLU A 108 2.69 23.13 22.71
C GLU A 108 3.81 23.27 23.73
N SER A 109 5.04 22.87 23.36
CA SER A 109 6.20 23.00 24.24
C SER A 109 6.50 24.45 24.60
N MET A 110 6.42 25.37 23.64
CA MET A 110 6.64 26.80 23.88
C MET A 110 5.57 27.38 24.80
N ALA A 111 4.30 27.02 24.61
CA ALA A 111 3.20 27.50 25.45
C ALA A 111 3.34 27.03 26.89
N ILE A 112 3.70 25.75 27.10
CA ILE A 112 3.95 25.20 28.45
C ILE A 112 5.13 25.91 29.10
N GLN A 113 6.24 26.10 28.37
CA GLN A 113 7.41 26.79 28.91
C GLN A 113 7.08 28.23 29.33
N ALA A 114 6.42 29.00 28.46
CA ALA A 114 6.04 30.38 28.75
C ALA A 114 5.06 30.48 29.94
N PHE A 115 4.17 29.50 30.10
CA PHE A 115 3.27 29.41 31.24
C PHE A 115 4.04 29.19 32.55
N LEU A 116 4.99 28.24 32.56
CA LEU A 116 5.84 27.96 33.72
C LEU A 116 6.71 29.16 34.09
N ASP A 117 7.28 29.84 33.10
CA ASP A 117 8.09 31.05 33.30
C ASP A 117 7.25 32.18 33.92
N SER A 118 6.00 32.35 33.48
CA SER A 118 5.05 33.32 34.04
C SER A 118 4.66 32.98 35.49
N CYS A 119 4.38 31.70 35.76
CA CYS A 119 4.13 31.20 37.12
C CYS A 119 5.33 31.45 38.04
N PHE A 120 6.54 31.14 37.58
CA PHE A 120 7.76 31.33 38.34
C PHE A 120 8.08 32.81 38.58
N ALA A 121 7.86 33.68 37.60
CA ALA A 121 7.98 35.12 37.76
C ALA A 121 6.97 35.68 38.77
N SER A 122 5.77 35.10 38.85
CA SER A 122 4.79 35.44 39.90
C SER A 122 5.26 34.98 41.27
N PHE A 123 5.72 33.73 41.38
CA PHE A 123 6.29 33.17 42.60
C PHE A 123 7.43 34.04 43.15
N ARG A 124 8.41 34.38 42.31
CA ARG A 124 9.56 35.21 42.71
C ARG A 124 9.20 36.58 43.25
N ARG A 125 8.06 37.15 42.80
CA ARG A 125 7.59 38.47 43.24
C ARG A 125 6.84 38.42 44.57
N GLN A 126 6.19 37.29 44.87
CA GLN A 126 5.20 37.21 45.96
C GLN A 126 5.65 36.32 47.11
N VAL A 127 6.50 35.31 46.86
CA VAL A 127 6.98 34.39 47.88
C VAL A 127 8.34 34.84 48.41
N ASN A 128 8.43 35.03 49.72
CA ASN A 128 9.66 35.41 50.40
C ASN A 128 10.42 34.17 50.88
N VAL A 129 11.63 33.96 50.35
CA VAL A 129 12.50 32.81 50.65
C VAL A 129 13.63 33.12 51.63
N SER A 130 13.60 34.26 52.32
CA SER A 130 14.65 34.65 53.28
C SER A 130 14.68 33.79 54.55
N SER A 131 13.56 33.17 54.93
CA SER A 131 13.48 32.23 56.07
C SER A 131 12.32 31.24 55.88
N LEU A 132 12.37 30.09 56.56
CA LEU A 132 11.30 29.10 56.50
C LEU A 132 9.95 29.65 56.99
N GLN A 133 9.96 30.50 58.02
CA GLN A 133 8.76 31.18 58.51
C GLN A 133 8.14 32.09 57.44
N SER A 134 8.98 32.90 56.76
CA SER A 134 8.53 33.79 55.68
C SER A 134 7.99 33.01 54.48
N VAL A 135 8.55 31.84 54.17
CA VAL A 135 8.02 30.96 53.12
C VAL A 135 6.64 30.45 53.48
N ILE A 136 6.45 29.93 54.70
CA ILE A 136 5.14 29.39 55.13
C ILE A 136 4.06 30.47 55.09
N GLU A 137 4.41 31.68 55.52
CA GLU A 137 3.47 32.82 55.56
C GLU A 137 3.11 33.37 54.18
N THR A 138 3.97 33.19 53.16
CA THR A 138 3.77 33.80 51.82
C THR A 138 3.45 32.79 50.72
N LEU A 139 3.79 31.52 50.88
CA LEU A 139 3.58 30.48 49.88
C LEU A 139 2.11 30.10 49.74
N LEU A 140 1.43 29.81 50.86
CA LEU A 140 0.02 29.39 50.83
C LEU A 140 -0.88 30.49 50.24
N PRO A 141 -0.76 31.77 50.68
CA PRO A 141 -1.53 32.86 50.09
C PRO A 141 -1.22 33.09 48.62
N TRP A 142 0.04 32.93 48.20
CA TRP A 142 0.39 33.02 46.78
C TRP A 142 -0.31 31.95 45.94
N VAL A 143 -0.33 30.69 46.41
CA VAL A 143 -1.04 29.60 45.71
C VAL A 143 -2.54 29.87 45.63
N GLU A 144 -3.15 30.38 46.70
CA GLU A 144 -4.59 30.69 46.75
C GLU A 144 -4.99 31.85 45.82
N ILE A 145 -4.07 32.79 45.56
CA ILE A 145 -4.30 33.96 44.70
C ILE A 145 -3.83 33.69 43.25
N LEU A 146 -3.16 32.57 43.00
CA LEU A 146 -2.66 32.21 41.68
C LEU A 146 -3.83 31.88 40.72
N ASP A 147 -4.17 32.85 39.87
CA ASP A 147 -5.19 32.70 38.84
C ASP A 147 -4.61 32.01 37.59
N TYR A 148 -4.72 30.68 37.58
CA TYR A 148 -4.27 29.81 36.48
C TYR A 148 -4.92 30.18 35.14
N ASP A 149 -6.20 30.55 35.15
CA ASP A 149 -6.94 30.88 33.93
C ASP A 149 -6.47 32.20 33.32
N LYS A 150 -6.19 33.19 34.17
CA LYS A 150 -5.60 34.45 33.70
C LYS A 150 -4.20 34.25 33.15
N ILE A 151 -3.33 33.54 33.85
CA ILE A 151 -1.95 33.29 33.38
C ILE A 151 -1.98 32.48 32.08
N SER A 152 -2.86 31.48 31.97
CA SER A 152 -3.03 30.69 30.75
C SER A 152 -3.49 31.56 29.57
N ARG A 153 -4.50 32.42 29.75
CA ARG A 153 -4.98 33.34 28.71
C ARG A 153 -3.90 34.34 28.28
N ASP A 154 -3.21 34.97 29.22
CA ASP A 154 -2.15 35.94 28.93
C ASP A 154 -0.98 35.27 28.18
N THR A 155 -0.66 34.01 28.52
CA THR A 155 0.37 33.22 27.84
C THR A 155 -0.04 32.87 26.41
N LEU A 156 -1.28 32.40 26.20
CA LEU A 156 -1.79 32.10 24.86
C LEU A 156 -1.81 33.35 23.98
N ASP A 157 -2.29 34.48 24.50
CA ASP A 157 -2.29 35.75 23.77
C ASP A 157 -0.89 36.19 23.34
N ALA A 158 0.13 35.98 24.17
CA ALA A 158 1.52 36.29 23.84
C ALA A 158 2.11 35.36 22.77
N VAL A 159 1.78 34.07 22.81
CA VAL A 159 2.27 33.05 21.87
C VAL A 159 1.61 33.15 20.49
N TYR A 160 0.32 33.50 20.42
CA TYR A 160 -0.46 33.57 19.17
C TYR A 160 -0.52 34.95 18.50
N LYS A 161 -0.06 36.04 19.15
CA LYS A 161 -0.02 37.40 18.56
C LYS A 161 1.33 37.77 17.91
N CYS A 162 2.28 36.84 17.82
CA CYS A 162 3.51 37.00 17.04
C CYS A 162 3.31 36.57 15.59
#